data_AF-Q1IVB6-F1
#
_entry.id   AF-Q1IVB6-F1
#
_cell.length_a   1.000
_cell.length_b   1.000
_cell.length_c   1.000
_cell.angle_alpha   90.00
_cell.angle_beta   90.00
_cell.angle_gamma   90.00
#
_symmetry.space_group_name_H-M   'P 1'
#
loop_
_entity.id
_entity.type
_entity.pdbx_description
1 polymer ?
#
loop_
_entity_poly.entity_id
_entity_poly.type
_entity_poly.pdbx_seq_one_letter_code
_entity_poly.pdbx_strand_id
1 'polypeptide(L)'
;MEVLRIHHLRDFSEKSQISSALFGGYYGQRTTPFVMHHLRYYSIALCGLSAAVVGFAWLSRSKLQKPDHEKERRTRLSRTGRLTIGTAMDVQDLEDESQHLTQLLIYRYDVAGVAYEASQDITHLRQFIDVHSCRLGLPASVKYDPHNPGNSIVISETWSGLRK
;
A
#
# COMPACT_ATOMS: atom_id res chain seq x y z
N MET A 1 -59.21 52.97 -102.37
CA MET A 1 -60.12 53.67 -101.45
C MET A 1 -59.52 53.58 -100.07
N GLU A 2 -59.01 54.71 -99.57
CA GLU A 2 -58.48 54.90 -98.22
C GLU A 2 -59.50 54.48 -97.15
N VAL A 3 -59.01 54.11 -95.96
CA VAL A 3 -59.28 54.80 -94.69
C VAL A 3 -58.34 54.25 -93.59
N LEU A 4 -57.48 55.16 -93.10
CA LEU A 4 -56.86 55.35 -91.78
C LEU A 4 -56.34 54.16 -90.96
N ARG A 5 -55.02 54.03 -90.65
CA ARG A 5 -54.10 54.89 -89.86
C ARG A 5 -54.50 55.03 -88.38
N ILE A 6 -53.89 54.22 -87.50
CA ILE A 6 -53.73 54.54 -86.07
C ILE A 6 -52.25 54.32 -85.69
N HIS A 7 -51.72 55.35 -85.03
CA HIS A 7 -50.31 55.60 -84.77
C HIS A 7 -49.75 54.80 -83.59
N HIS A 8 -48.44 54.58 -83.71
CA HIS A 8 -47.53 53.84 -82.86
C HIS A 8 -46.76 54.79 -81.92
N LEU A 9 -46.55 54.33 -80.67
CA LEU A 9 -45.57 54.74 -79.64
C LEU A 9 -45.59 56.16 -79.04
N ARG A 10 -45.69 56.22 -77.71
CA ARG A 10 -44.62 56.58 -76.75
C ARG A 10 -45.25 56.86 -75.39
N ASP A 11 -44.77 56.16 -74.35
CA ASP A 11 -44.50 56.85 -73.09
C ASP A 11 -43.47 56.08 -72.28
N PHE A 12 -42.26 56.63 -72.31
CA PHE A 12 -41.15 56.37 -71.40
C PHE A 12 -41.09 57.59 -70.50
N SER A 13 -41.50 57.49 -69.24
CA SER A 13 -41.08 58.40 -68.18
C SER A 13 -41.63 57.94 -66.83
N GLU A 14 -40.83 58.17 -65.78
CA GLU A 14 -41.27 58.29 -64.39
C GLU A 14 -41.85 57.06 -63.68
N LYS A 15 -40.95 56.35 -62.98
CA LYS A 15 -41.08 56.13 -61.51
C LYS A 15 -39.79 55.58 -60.93
N SER A 16 -38.81 56.47 -60.84
CA SER A 16 -37.78 56.40 -59.81
C SER A 16 -38.37 56.78 -58.46
N GLN A 17 -37.89 56.10 -57.41
CA GLN A 17 -37.97 56.45 -55.99
C GLN A 17 -39.26 56.10 -55.23
N ILE A 18 -39.05 55.84 -53.92
CA ILE A 18 -39.94 55.31 -52.88
C ILE A 18 -39.83 53.77 -52.83
N SER A 19 -39.17 53.10 -51.89
CA SER A 19 -39.00 53.34 -50.45
C SER A 19 -37.84 52.44 -49.95
N SER A 20 -36.70 52.98 -49.48
CA SER A 20 -36.38 53.14 -48.06
C SER A 20 -36.97 52.07 -47.12
N ALA A 21 -36.27 50.95 -46.99
CA ALA A 21 -36.21 50.12 -45.77
C ALA A 21 -34.71 49.83 -45.50
N LEU A 22 -34.00 50.76 -44.86
CA LEU A 22 -33.52 50.59 -43.47
C LEU A 22 -32.65 49.33 -43.33
N PHE A 23 -31.34 49.38 -43.59
CA PHE A 23 -30.30 49.91 -42.70
C PHE A 23 -30.63 49.74 -41.21
N GLY A 24 -29.93 48.81 -40.55
CA GLY A 24 -29.75 48.88 -39.10
C GLY A 24 -29.65 47.53 -38.37
N GLY A 25 -28.43 47.19 -37.94
CA GLY A 25 -28.12 46.41 -36.73
C GLY A 25 -28.50 44.92 -36.78
N TYR A 26 -27.71 43.98 -36.30
CA TYR A 26 -27.03 43.97 -35.01
C TYR A 26 -25.92 42.91 -35.02
N TYR A 27 -24.76 43.26 -34.47
CA TYR A 27 -23.79 42.29 -33.97
C TYR A 27 -24.48 41.34 -32.98
N GLY A 28 -24.49 40.05 -33.30
CA GLY A 28 -25.01 38.99 -32.45
C GLY A 28 -23.93 37.96 -32.15
N GLN A 29 -22.94 38.32 -31.31
CA GLN A 29 -22.29 37.32 -30.48
C GLN A 29 -23.38 36.58 -29.69
N ARG A 30 -23.36 35.23 -29.71
CA ARG A 30 -23.63 34.42 -28.50
C ARG A 30 -23.39 32.92 -28.73
N THR A 31 -22.33 32.47 -28.06
CA THR A 31 -22.22 31.23 -27.26
C THR A 31 -22.27 29.87 -27.97
N THR A 32 -21.13 29.19 -28.01
CA THR A 32 -21.03 27.73 -27.90
C THR A 32 -20.92 27.34 -26.42
N PRO A 33 -22.03 27.11 -25.68
CA PRO A 33 -21.95 26.71 -24.27
C PRO A 33 -21.63 25.22 -24.09
N PHE A 34 -21.44 24.45 -25.18
CA PHE A 34 -21.41 22.99 -25.08
C PHE A 34 -20.01 22.41 -24.81
N VAL A 35 -18.96 22.95 -25.41
CA VAL A 35 -17.61 22.33 -25.37
C VAL A 35 -16.93 22.50 -24.00
N MET A 36 -17.25 23.56 -23.27
CA MET A 36 -16.53 23.94 -22.05
C MET A 36 -16.95 23.14 -20.80
N HIS A 37 -18.10 22.45 -20.85
CA HIS A 37 -18.56 21.59 -19.77
C HIS A 37 -17.80 20.24 -19.74
N HIS A 38 -17.56 19.63 -20.90
CA HIS A 38 -16.87 18.34 -21.00
C HIS A 38 -15.45 18.37 -20.43
N LEU A 39 -14.66 19.40 -20.76
CA LEU A 39 -13.30 19.60 -20.22
C LEU A 39 -13.27 19.68 -18.69
N ARG A 40 -14.27 20.34 -18.09
CA ARG A 40 -14.41 20.46 -16.63
C ARG A 40 -14.80 19.12 -15.99
N TYR A 41 -15.69 18.36 -16.62
CA TYR A 41 -16.04 17.02 -16.14
C TYR A 41 -14.86 16.05 -16.19
N TYR A 42 -14.05 16.08 -17.25
CA TYR A 42 -12.84 15.25 -17.35
C TYR A 42 -11.80 15.63 -16.30
N SER A 43 -11.60 16.92 -16.00
CA SER A 43 -10.67 17.33 -14.93
C SER A 43 -11.14 16.86 -13.54
N ILE A 44 -12.45 16.93 -13.27
CA ILE A 44 -13.01 16.46 -11.99
C ILE A 44 -12.90 14.93 -11.89
N ALA A 45 -13.18 14.21 -12.98
CA ALA A 45 -13.02 12.76 -13.03
C ALA A 45 -11.57 12.32 -12.85
N LEU A 46 -10.61 13.01 -13.48
CA LEU A 46 -9.18 12.74 -13.34
C LEU A 46 -8.69 12.99 -11.91
N CYS A 47 -9.08 14.12 -11.31
CA CYS A 47 -8.77 14.43 -9.91
C CYS A 47 -9.38 13.40 -8.96
N GLY A 48 -10.65 13.03 -9.15
CA GLY A 48 -11.33 12.00 -8.36
C GLY A 48 -10.64 10.64 -8.45
N LEU A 49 -10.25 10.21 -9.66
CA LEU A 49 -9.51 8.97 -9.88
C LEU A 49 -8.14 9.01 -9.18
N SER A 50 -7.40 10.11 -9.33
CA SER A 50 -6.08 10.25 -8.70
C SER A 50 -6.18 10.22 -7.16
N ALA A 51 -7.18 10.91 -6.58
CA ALA A 51 -7.43 10.91 -5.16
C ALA A 51 -7.86 9.52 -4.66
N ALA A 52 -8.66 8.78 -5.44
CA ALA A 52 -9.05 7.41 -5.12
C ALA A 52 -7.84 6.46 -5.12
N VAL A 53 -6.95 6.56 -6.09
CA VAL A 53 -5.71 5.75 -6.16
C VAL A 53 -4.78 6.07 -4.99
N VAL A 54 -4.57 7.35 -4.67
CA VAL A 54 -3.75 7.77 -3.53
C VAL A 54 -4.38 7.33 -2.21
N GLY A 55 -5.69 7.51 -2.06
CA GLY A 55 -6.44 7.06 -0.87
C GLY A 55 -6.38 5.55 -0.70
N PHE A 56 -6.53 4.78 -1.77
CA PHE A 56 -6.40 3.32 -1.74
C PHE A 56 -4.96 2.88 -1.42
N ALA A 57 -3.95 3.54 -1.98
CA ALA A 57 -2.54 3.28 -1.67
C ALA A 57 -2.22 3.60 -0.18
N TRP A 58 -2.81 4.66 0.37
CA TRP A 58 -2.62 5.04 1.77
C TRP A 58 -3.32 4.07 2.73
N LEU A 59 -4.57 3.67 2.42
CA LEU A 59 -5.32 2.66 3.19
C LEU A 59 -4.74 1.25 3.07
N SER A 60 -4.14 0.89 1.94
CA SER A 60 -3.44 -0.39 1.81
C SER A 60 -2.11 -0.39 2.55
N ARG A 61 -1.42 0.77 2.65
CA ARG A 61 -0.23 0.94 3.51
C ARG A 61 -0.57 0.93 5.00
N SER A 62 -1.76 1.37 5.43
CA SER A 62 -2.11 1.34 6.86
C SER A 62 -2.37 -0.08 7.39
N LYS A 63 -2.51 -1.08 6.51
CA LYS A 63 -2.42 -2.51 6.86
C LYS A 63 -0.97 -2.98 7.09
N LEU A 64 -0.04 -2.06 7.35
CA LEU A 64 1.29 -2.39 7.86
C LEU A 64 1.12 -3.24 9.12
N GLN A 65 1.72 -4.42 9.10
CA GLN A 65 1.63 -5.43 10.14
C GLN A 65 1.82 -4.80 11.52
N LYS A 66 0.99 -5.23 12.50
CA LYS A 66 1.16 -4.81 13.89
C LYS A 66 2.61 -5.04 14.31
N PRO A 67 3.24 -4.08 15.02
CA PRO A 67 4.61 -4.26 15.50
C PRO A 67 4.67 -5.51 16.36
N ASP A 68 5.48 -6.47 15.93
CA ASP A 68 5.76 -7.67 16.68
C ASP A 68 6.87 -7.35 17.70
N HIS A 69 6.44 -6.96 18.89
CA HIS A 69 7.33 -6.62 20.00
C HIS A 69 8.28 -7.78 20.35
N GLU A 70 7.84 -9.02 20.16
CA GLU A 70 8.68 -10.19 20.44
C GLU A 70 9.79 -10.33 19.40
N LYS A 71 9.46 -10.13 18.11
CA LYS A 71 10.48 -10.06 17.06
C LYS A 71 11.51 -8.95 17.28
N GLU A 72 11.07 -7.76 17.70
CA GLU A 72 11.97 -6.65 18.03
C GLU A 72 12.89 -7.01 19.22
N ARG A 73 12.35 -7.65 20.25
CA ARG A 73 13.12 -8.16 21.39
C ARG A 73 14.19 -9.16 20.93
N ARG A 74 13.83 -10.17 20.14
CA ARG A 74 14.75 -11.17 19.58
C ARG A 74 15.84 -10.53 18.73
N THR A 75 15.48 -9.59 17.87
CA THR A 75 16.43 -8.86 17.00
C THR A 75 17.40 -8.00 17.82
N ARG A 76 16.92 -7.36 18.88
CA ARG A 76 17.78 -6.60 19.79
C ARG A 76 18.78 -7.52 20.49
N LEU A 77 18.31 -8.61 21.09
CA LEU A 77 19.16 -9.60 21.77
C LEU A 77 20.14 -10.30 20.81
N SER A 78 19.72 -10.60 19.58
CA SER A 78 20.60 -11.23 18.60
C SER A 78 21.76 -10.30 18.22
N ARG A 79 21.54 -8.98 18.22
CA ARG A 79 22.56 -7.98 17.92
C ARG A 79 23.44 -7.61 19.11
N THR A 80 22.85 -7.42 20.30
CA THR A 80 23.56 -6.85 21.46
C THR A 80 23.81 -7.84 22.60
N GLY A 81 23.20 -9.01 22.57
CA GLY A 81 23.33 -10.03 23.63
C GLY A 81 24.74 -10.63 23.68
N ARG A 82 25.18 -10.96 24.89
CA ARG A 82 26.44 -11.66 25.14
C ARG A 82 26.25 -13.16 24.92
N LEU A 83 27.27 -13.82 24.36
CA LEU A 83 27.22 -15.27 24.17
C LEU A 83 27.71 -16.01 25.41
N THR A 84 27.03 -17.09 25.76
CA THR A 84 27.49 -18.14 26.66
C THR A 84 27.24 -19.51 26.03
N ILE A 85 27.84 -20.54 26.62
CA ILE A 85 27.58 -21.92 26.26
C ILE A 85 26.47 -22.43 27.17
N GLY A 86 25.45 -23.01 26.56
CA GLY A 86 24.38 -23.71 27.25
C GLY A 86 24.15 -25.08 26.61
N THR A 87 23.05 -25.70 26.97
CA THR A 87 22.62 -26.98 26.41
C THR A 87 21.14 -26.89 26.06
N ALA A 88 20.79 -27.26 24.83
CA ALA A 88 19.39 -27.45 24.45
C ALA A 88 18.90 -28.75 25.10
N MET A 89 17.85 -28.68 25.91
CA MET A 89 17.40 -29.80 26.73
C MET A 89 16.29 -30.57 26.04
N ASP A 90 15.21 -29.89 25.69
CA ASP A 90 14.00 -30.52 25.19
C ASP A 90 13.22 -29.58 24.27
N VAL A 91 12.35 -30.15 23.45
CA VAL A 91 11.45 -29.43 22.55
C VAL A 91 10.05 -29.95 22.78
N GLN A 92 9.17 -29.06 23.26
CA GLN A 92 7.79 -29.39 23.56
C GLN A 92 6.87 -28.84 22.48
N ASP A 93 6.09 -29.72 21.87
CA ASP A 93 5.00 -29.35 20.98
C ASP A 93 3.70 -29.34 21.80
N LEU A 94 3.13 -28.15 21.97
CA LEU A 94 1.85 -27.94 22.62
C LEU A 94 0.78 -27.71 21.55
N GLU A 95 -0.25 -28.55 21.56
CA GLU A 95 -1.42 -28.38 20.70
C GLU A 95 -2.54 -27.74 21.52
N ASP A 96 -3.03 -26.59 21.04
CA ASP A 96 -4.19 -25.91 21.63
C ASP A 96 -5.51 -26.48 21.09
N GLU A 97 -6.64 -26.26 21.78
CA GLU A 97 -7.98 -26.70 21.35
C GLU A 97 -8.34 -26.20 19.93
N SER A 98 -7.71 -25.09 19.51
CA SER A 98 -7.82 -24.51 18.17
C SER A 98 -6.91 -25.16 17.11
N GLN A 99 -6.29 -26.31 17.41
CA GLN A 99 -5.30 -27.02 16.56
C GLN A 99 -4.07 -26.17 16.19
N HIS A 100 -3.71 -25.21 17.06
CA HIS A 100 -2.48 -24.43 16.88
C HIS A 100 -1.31 -25.14 17.55
N LEU A 101 -0.34 -25.58 16.74
CA LEU A 101 0.88 -26.24 17.23
C LEU A 101 1.93 -25.20 17.64
N THR A 102 2.06 -24.98 18.94
CA THR A 102 3.09 -24.11 19.54
C THR A 102 4.32 -24.95 19.90
N GLN A 103 5.51 -24.53 19.49
CA GLN A 103 6.76 -25.22 19.84
C GLN A 103 7.57 -24.41 20.83
N LEU A 104 7.94 -25.02 21.95
CA LEU A 104 8.82 -24.43 22.94
C LEU A 104 10.14 -25.21 22.98
N LEU A 105 11.25 -24.49 22.78
CA LEU A 105 12.61 -25.00 23.03
C LEU A 105 13.00 -24.70 24.47
N ILE A 106 13.29 -25.73 25.25
CA ILE A 106 13.80 -25.63 26.61
C ILE A 106 15.32 -25.75 26.57
N TYR A 107 16.01 -24.84 27.25
CA TYR A 107 17.46 -24.82 27.30
C TYR A 107 17.96 -24.31 28.65
N ARG A 108 19.17 -24.74 29.01
CA ARG A 108 19.85 -24.33 30.23
C ARG A 108 21.20 -23.71 29.92
N TYR A 109 21.60 -22.71 30.68
CA TYR A 109 22.90 -22.05 30.55
C TYR A 109 23.39 -21.55 31.91
N ASP A 110 24.69 -21.29 32.04
CA ASP A 110 25.29 -20.74 33.25
C ASP A 110 25.78 -19.32 33.00
N VAL A 111 25.49 -18.41 33.93
CA VAL A 111 26.07 -17.07 34.00
C VAL A 111 26.50 -16.82 35.44
N ALA A 112 27.79 -16.52 35.62
CA ALA A 112 28.38 -16.18 36.92
C ALA A 112 28.13 -17.24 38.03
N GLY A 113 28.08 -18.52 37.67
CA GLY A 113 27.84 -19.63 38.61
C GLY A 113 26.37 -19.84 38.95
N VAL A 114 25.46 -19.13 38.28
CA VAL A 114 24.01 -19.31 38.40
C VAL A 114 23.51 -20.02 37.15
N ALA A 115 22.89 -21.18 37.34
CA ALA A 115 22.23 -21.92 36.29
C ALA A 115 20.84 -21.32 36.03
N TYR A 116 20.60 -20.92 34.78
CA TYR A 116 19.32 -20.43 34.29
C TYR A 116 18.72 -21.46 33.34
N GLU A 117 17.41 -21.66 33.48
CA GLU A 117 16.60 -22.44 32.56
C GLU A 117 15.52 -21.55 31.97
N ALA A 118 15.36 -21.63 30.66
CA ALA A 118 14.38 -20.83 29.94
C ALA A 118 13.73 -21.66 28.83
N SER A 119 12.48 -21.35 28.55
CA SER A 119 11.78 -21.81 27.36
C SER A 119 11.66 -20.68 26.35
N GLN A 120 11.91 -20.98 25.08
CA GLN A 120 11.75 -20.06 23.98
C GLN A 120 10.69 -20.60 23.02
N ASP A 121 9.67 -19.79 22.73
CA ASP A 121 8.74 -20.08 21.65
C ASP A 121 9.43 -19.92 20.29
N ILE A 122 9.45 -20.99 19.51
CA ILE A 122 10.07 -21.09 18.18
C ILE A 122 9.05 -21.36 17.08
N THR A 123 7.75 -21.26 17.38
CA THR A 123 6.64 -21.53 16.43
C THR A 123 6.81 -20.74 15.13
N HIS A 124 7.16 -19.46 15.23
CA HIS A 124 7.41 -18.58 14.09
C HIS A 124 8.81 -18.74 13.46
N LEU A 125 9.71 -19.47 14.12
CA LEU A 125 11.11 -19.64 13.72
C LEU A 125 11.37 -20.98 13.02
N ARG A 126 10.40 -21.91 13.03
CA ARG A 126 10.46 -23.21 12.33
C ARG A 126 10.81 -23.11 10.84
N GLN A 127 10.45 -22.00 10.19
CA GLN A 127 10.79 -21.76 8.77
C GLN A 127 12.29 -21.52 8.54
N PHE A 128 13.03 -21.08 9.57
CA PHE A 128 14.46 -20.78 9.49
C PHE A 128 15.33 -21.92 9.99
N ILE A 129 14.80 -22.80 10.85
CA ILE A 129 15.55 -23.92 11.40
C ILE A 129 14.65 -25.12 11.67
N ASP A 130 15.17 -26.30 11.32
CA ASP A 130 14.55 -27.57 11.69
C ASP A 130 15.06 -27.99 13.07
N VAL A 131 14.19 -27.85 14.06
CA VAL A 131 14.50 -28.12 15.47
C VAL A 131 14.59 -29.62 15.72
N HIS A 132 13.86 -30.44 14.95
CA HIS A 132 13.92 -31.91 15.06
C HIS A 132 15.22 -32.47 14.50
N SER A 133 15.86 -31.74 13.57
CA SER A 133 17.22 -32.08 13.11
C SER A 133 18.30 -31.75 14.14
N CYS A 134 18.01 -30.88 15.11
CA CYS A 134 18.98 -30.49 16.12
C CYS A 134 19.12 -31.57 17.20
N ARG A 135 20.36 -31.88 17.57
CA ARG A 135 20.63 -32.87 18.62
C ARG A 135 20.43 -32.25 20.00
N LEU A 136 19.34 -32.64 20.67
CA LEU A 136 19.10 -32.33 22.08
C LEU A 136 20.21 -32.94 22.96
N GLY A 137 20.56 -32.24 24.03
CA GLY A 137 21.64 -32.60 24.94
C GLY A 137 23.04 -32.19 24.49
N LEU A 138 23.22 -31.66 23.27
CA LEU A 138 24.50 -31.10 22.85
C LEU A 138 24.68 -29.63 23.27
N PRO A 139 25.95 -29.18 23.43
CA PRO A 139 26.24 -27.78 23.68
C PRO A 139 25.67 -26.87 22.58
N ALA A 140 24.90 -25.88 22.99
CA ALA A 140 24.32 -24.84 22.17
C ALA A 140 24.90 -23.47 22.57
N SER A 141 24.94 -22.53 21.63
CA SER A 141 25.27 -21.14 21.96
C SER A 141 24.01 -20.42 22.41
N VAL A 142 24.08 -19.72 23.54
CA VAL A 142 22.97 -18.93 24.09
C VAL A 142 23.37 -17.47 24.10
N LYS A 143 22.48 -16.59 23.63
CA LYS A 143 22.64 -15.14 23.78
C LYS A 143 21.77 -14.65 24.92
N TYR A 144 22.33 -13.84 25.80
CA TYR A 144 21.63 -13.26 26.94
C TYR A 144 21.95 -11.78 27.11
N ASP A 145 21.09 -11.05 27.81
CA ASP A 145 21.36 -9.68 28.24
C ASP A 145 22.19 -9.69 29.54
N PRO A 146 23.42 -9.12 29.56
CA PRO A 146 24.23 -9.06 30.78
C PRO A 146 23.57 -8.32 31.96
N HIS A 147 22.65 -7.39 31.70
CA HIS A 147 21.94 -6.64 32.75
C HIS A 147 20.72 -7.40 33.27
N ASN A 148 20.20 -8.34 32.48
CA ASN A 148 19.09 -9.22 32.86
C ASN A 148 19.34 -10.62 32.31
N PRO A 149 20.09 -11.47 33.02
CA PRO A 149 20.50 -12.77 32.52
C PRO A 149 19.34 -13.66 32.08
N GLY A 150 18.19 -13.58 32.76
CA GLY A 150 16.99 -14.34 32.40
C GLY A 150 16.44 -14.01 31.00
N ASN A 151 16.74 -12.82 30.49
CA ASN A 151 16.41 -12.43 29.12
C ASN A 151 17.42 -13.05 28.14
N SER A 152 17.06 -14.21 27.60
CA SER A 152 17.92 -15.04 26.77
C SER A 152 17.20 -15.56 25.53
N ILE A 153 17.99 -15.94 24.52
CA ILE A 153 17.56 -16.57 23.27
C ILE A 153 18.61 -17.58 22.80
N VAL A 154 18.16 -18.66 22.16
CA VAL A 154 19.03 -19.61 21.43
C VAL A 154 18.88 -19.42 19.93
N ILE A 155 17.71 -18.97 19.47
CA ILE A 155 17.40 -18.80 18.05
C ILE A 155 16.76 -17.43 17.82
N SER A 156 17.03 -16.86 16.65
CA SER A 156 16.39 -15.67 16.09
C SER A 156 16.35 -15.79 14.57
N GLU A 157 15.69 -14.84 13.92
CA GLU A 157 15.55 -14.75 12.47
C GLU A 157 16.89 -14.61 11.75
N THR A 158 17.90 -14.01 12.42
CA THR A 158 19.21 -13.72 11.82
C THR A 158 20.34 -14.56 12.39
N TRP A 159 20.09 -15.37 13.43
CA TRP A 159 21.13 -16.10 14.15
C TRP A 159 20.56 -17.32 14.87
N SER A 160 21.28 -18.45 14.81
CA SER A 160 20.98 -19.66 15.58
C SER A 160 22.23 -20.16 16.30
N GLY A 161 22.06 -20.53 17.57
CA GLY A 161 23.08 -21.18 18.38
C GLY A 161 22.97 -22.70 18.43
N LEU A 162 21.97 -23.31 17.78
CA LEU A 162 21.82 -24.76 17.72
C LEU A 162 22.78 -25.40 16.72
N ARG A 163 23.31 -26.57 17.06
CA ARG A 163 24.10 -27.41 16.16
C ARG A 163 23.20 -28.45 15.49
N LYS A 164 23.35 -28.57 14.17
CA LYS A 164 22.76 -29.63 13.35
C LYS A 164 23.54 -30.93 13.53
#